data_AF-A0A927VJY3-F1
#
_entry.id   AF-A0A927VJY3-F1
#
_cell.length_a   1.000
_cell.length_b   1.000
_cell.length_c   1.000
_cell.angle_alpha   90.00
_cell.angle_beta   90.00
_cell.angle_gamma   90.00
#
_symmetry.space_group_name_H-M   'P 1'
#
loop_
_entity.id
_entity.type
_entity.pdbx_description
1 polymer ?
#
loop_
_entity_poly.entity_id
_entity_poly.type
_entity_poly.pdbx_seq_one_letter_code
_entity_poly.pdbx_strand_id
1 'polypeptide(L)'
;APSHGEVLRCQAPSHFKVRRCLAPEVAPDNPNVGVMLPYAPVQLLLFDYPDGIEMPDCLVMTSGNVSGAPICRDDADAVKELSRMCDAILSHNRLIRLRADDSVMDFFEDKPYMIRRSRGYAPLPFLMEMPCEGSVLAVGGELKNTFCVTRNHLFYPSPYVGDMEDLRTVRALEESVIRMADLLEAKPEIIACDLHPKYNTTDMAYRLAKELHGKLRDTKEEKELPVVQIQHHYAHIASCMAENNYFDPVIGVSFDGTGYGDDGTIWGGEFLIADLDGYKRAGSIAPFLQIGGDASAKEGWRIAVSMLYAICGDQEKTKELVRALNLCGEQELKMQFMMADRKINAIESTSAGRLFDAVSAILGIRRASTFEGEASTTMMFYAERWEETGNCKARDLPDLAWKPEQVLDTEKLVSYLTDQRIAGGSQDQLAWEFHRILANGIVKACEIHRDETGLKTVALSGGVFQNRLLLRMCKEDLERKGFHVLIHSMIPPNDGGICLGQAAVAMRLLEKMKEE
;
A
#
# COMPACT_ATOMS: atom_id res chain seq x y z
N ALA A 1 -18.02 18.53 7.86
CA ALA A 1 -18.49 18.76 6.47
C ALA A 1 -17.72 17.81 5.57
N PRO A 2 -18.32 17.17 4.55
CA PRO A 2 -17.52 16.38 3.61
C PRO A 2 -16.46 17.30 3.00
N SER A 3 -15.22 16.82 2.95
CA SER A 3 -14.16 17.59 2.34
C SER A 3 -14.41 17.60 0.84
N HIS A 4 -14.43 18.77 0.22
CA HIS A 4 -14.77 18.86 -1.20
C HIS A 4 -13.51 18.50 -2.02
N GLY A 5 -13.59 17.51 -2.92
CA GLY A 5 -12.44 16.98 -3.68
C GLY A 5 -12.11 15.49 -3.42
N GLU A 6 -13.14 14.71 -3.08
CA GLU A 6 -13.04 13.29 -2.79
C GLU A 6 -13.47 12.44 -4.00
N VAL A 7 -12.66 11.44 -4.35
CA VAL A 7 -13.03 10.37 -5.28
C VAL A 7 -13.44 9.17 -4.44
N LEU A 8 -14.74 8.88 -4.45
CA LEU A 8 -15.33 7.73 -3.80
C LEU A 8 -15.27 6.55 -4.75
N ARG A 9 -14.63 5.45 -4.34
CA ARG A 9 -14.80 4.16 -5.02
C ARG A 9 -16.16 3.62 -4.61
N CYS A 10 -17.06 3.48 -5.57
CA CYS A 10 -18.36 2.86 -5.34
C CYS A 10 -18.44 1.57 -6.14
N GLN A 11 -18.74 0.45 -5.47
CA GLN A 11 -19.57 -0.59 -6.10
C GLN A 11 -20.89 0.11 -6.39
N ALA A 12 -21.26 0.29 -7.65
CA ALA A 12 -22.46 1.04 -7.99
C ALA A 12 -23.64 0.52 -7.16
N PRO A 13 -24.15 1.28 -6.16
CA PRO A 13 -25.39 0.89 -5.53
C PRO A 13 -26.45 0.88 -6.62
N SER A 14 -27.44 0.00 -6.52
CA SER A 14 -28.63 -0.02 -7.38
C SER A 14 -29.34 1.34 -7.52
N HIS A 15 -28.95 2.35 -6.72
CA HIS A 15 -29.41 3.73 -6.76
C HIS A 15 -28.68 4.66 -7.75
N PHE A 16 -27.46 4.33 -8.21
CA PHE A 16 -26.78 5.12 -9.23
C PHE A 16 -26.94 4.44 -10.61
N LYS A 17 -27.77 5.04 -11.47
CA LYS A 17 -27.87 4.70 -12.91
C LYS A 17 -26.57 4.92 -13.71
N VAL A 18 -25.45 5.23 -13.06
CA VAL A 18 -24.19 5.70 -13.67
C VAL A 18 -23.56 4.65 -14.57
N ARG A 19 -23.62 3.35 -14.22
CA ARG A 19 -23.03 2.29 -15.05
C ARG A 19 -23.64 2.16 -16.46
N ARG A 20 -24.88 2.61 -16.68
CA ARG A 20 -25.51 2.58 -18.02
C ARG A 20 -25.10 3.77 -18.90
N CYS A 21 -24.42 4.77 -18.34
CA CYS A 21 -24.05 6.00 -19.06
C CYS A 21 -22.53 6.19 -19.21
N LEU A 22 -21.70 5.33 -18.61
CA LEU A 22 -20.24 5.39 -18.74
C LEU A 22 -19.74 4.48 -19.87
N ALA A 23 -18.71 4.96 -20.58
CA ALA A 23 -18.01 4.15 -21.56
C ALA A 23 -17.31 2.95 -20.87
N PRO A 24 -17.34 1.74 -21.46
CA PRO A 24 -16.68 0.56 -20.90
C PRO A 24 -15.19 0.76 -20.58
N GLU A 25 -14.52 1.66 -21.31
CA GLU A 25 -13.10 1.97 -21.20
C GLU A 25 -12.73 2.79 -19.94
N VAL A 26 -13.71 3.31 -19.19
CA VAL A 26 -13.45 4.09 -17.96
C VAL A 26 -12.85 3.20 -16.86
N ALA A 27 -13.34 1.97 -16.73
CA ALA A 27 -12.92 1.04 -15.68
C ALA A 27 -13.04 -0.42 -16.18
N PRO A 28 -12.23 -0.82 -17.19
CA PRO A 28 -12.33 -2.16 -17.78
C PRO A 28 -12.06 -3.24 -16.73
N ASP A 29 -12.86 -4.30 -16.75
CA ASP A 29 -12.80 -5.45 -15.82
C ASP A 29 -12.91 -5.08 -14.32
N ASN A 30 -13.29 -3.85 -13.97
CA ASN A 30 -13.43 -3.39 -12.60
C ASN A 30 -14.92 -3.20 -12.24
N PRO A 31 -15.44 -3.91 -11.21
CA PRO A 31 -16.81 -3.71 -10.73
C PRO A 31 -17.04 -2.29 -10.18
N ASN A 32 -15.97 -1.62 -9.75
CA ASN A 32 -16.00 -0.33 -9.09
C ASN A 32 -15.62 0.81 -10.04
N VAL A 33 -16.22 1.97 -9.81
CA VAL A 33 -15.86 3.22 -10.49
C VAL A 33 -15.54 4.28 -9.44
N GLY A 34 -14.47 5.04 -9.67
CA GLY A 34 -14.18 6.23 -8.88
C GLY A 34 -15.10 7.37 -9.31
N VAL A 35 -15.92 7.88 -8.39
CA VAL A 35 -16.86 8.95 -8.63
C VAL A 35 -16.50 10.14 -7.75
N MET A 36 -16.54 11.34 -8.31
CA MET A 36 -16.37 12.59 -7.57
C MET A 36 -17.48 13.57 -7.94
N LEU A 37 -17.83 14.45 -7.01
CA LEU A 37 -18.74 15.55 -7.25
C LEU A 37 -17.96 16.83 -7.58
N PRO A 38 -18.58 17.78 -8.32
CA PRO A 38 -18.02 19.11 -8.49
C PRO A 38 -17.71 19.76 -7.13
N TYR A 39 -16.44 20.07 -6.90
CA TYR A 39 -15.93 20.68 -5.66
C TYR A 39 -15.50 22.15 -5.86
N ALA A 40 -15.40 22.62 -7.10
CA ALA A 40 -15.06 23.99 -7.43
C ALA A 40 -16.12 24.63 -8.33
N PRO A 41 -16.35 25.97 -8.25
CA PRO A 41 -17.36 26.65 -9.07
C PRO A 41 -17.20 26.40 -10.57
N VAL A 42 -15.95 26.35 -11.07
CA VAL A 42 -15.67 26.06 -12.48
C VAL A 42 -16.21 24.70 -12.92
N GLN A 43 -16.19 23.69 -12.04
CA GLN A 43 -16.71 22.36 -12.37
C GLN A 43 -18.23 22.37 -12.47
N LEU A 44 -18.94 23.13 -11.63
CA LEU A 44 -20.38 23.31 -11.76
C LEU A 44 -20.73 23.99 -13.08
N LEU A 45 -19.97 25.05 -13.44
CA LEU A 45 -20.15 25.75 -14.71
C LEU A 45 -19.82 24.87 -15.93
N LEU A 46 -18.92 23.88 -15.81
CA LEU A 46 -18.67 22.93 -16.89
C LEU A 46 -19.87 22.02 -17.19
N PHE A 47 -20.76 21.79 -16.22
CA PHE A 47 -21.98 20.99 -16.42
C PHE A 47 -23.19 21.86 -16.77
N ASP A 48 -23.32 23.03 -16.13
CA ASP A 48 -24.48 23.91 -16.27
C ASP A 48 -24.04 25.37 -16.45
N TYR A 49 -23.87 25.76 -17.72
CA TYR A 49 -23.62 27.14 -18.13
C TYR A 49 -24.73 27.60 -19.08
N PRO A 50 -25.29 28.82 -18.92
CA PRO A 50 -26.40 29.31 -19.74
C PRO A 50 -25.92 29.80 -21.13
N ASP A 51 -25.22 28.95 -21.88
CA ASP A 51 -24.79 29.19 -23.26
C ASP A 51 -25.58 28.37 -24.30
N GLY A 52 -26.50 27.52 -23.82
CA GLY A 52 -27.33 26.65 -24.67
C GLY A 52 -26.63 25.37 -25.12
N ILE A 53 -25.44 25.05 -24.59
CA ILE A 53 -24.73 23.80 -24.84
C ILE A 53 -25.17 22.76 -23.81
N GLU A 54 -25.63 21.60 -24.28
CA GLU A 54 -25.93 20.46 -23.42
C GLU A 54 -24.63 19.65 -23.18
N MET A 55 -24.17 19.61 -21.93
CA MET A 55 -22.98 18.88 -21.52
C MET A 55 -23.31 17.46 -21.04
N PRO A 56 -22.40 16.50 -21.16
CA PRO A 56 -22.61 15.15 -20.64
C PRO A 56 -22.80 15.14 -19.11
N ASP A 57 -23.62 14.23 -18.60
CA ASP A 57 -23.86 14.04 -17.16
C ASP A 57 -22.60 13.62 -16.37
N CYS A 58 -21.55 13.16 -17.06
CA CYS A 58 -20.32 12.66 -16.46
C CYS A 58 -19.10 13.09 -17.28
N LEU A 59 -18.03 13.51 -16.59
CA LEU A 59 -16.74 13.85 -17.20
C LEU A 59 -15.63 13.02 -16.54
N VAL A 60 -14.62 12.63 -17.33
CA VAL A 60 -13.41 12.00 -16.80
C VAL A 60 -12.50 13.08 -16.21
N MET A 61 -12.19 12.94 -14.93
CA MET A 61 -11.23 13.80 -14.22
C MET A 61 -10.06 12.93 -13.78
N THR A 62 -8.92 13.09 -14.45
CA THR A 62 -7.66 12.40 -14.11
C THR A 62 -6.54 13.43 -13.93
N SER A 63 -5.44 13.02 -13.30
CA SER A 63 -4.33 13.90 -13.02
C SER A 63 -3.67 14.37 -14.33
N GLY A 64 -3.46 15.69 -14.45
CA GLY A 64 -2.84 16.31 -15.62
C GLY A 64 -1.32 16.19 -15.57
N ASN A 65 -0.79 14.99 -15.86
CA ASN A 65 0.64 14.71 -15.91
C ASN A 65 0.96 13.52 -16.82
N VAL A 66 2.22 13.42 -17.23
CA VAL A 66 2.78 12.19 -17.78
C VAL A 66 2.87 11.13 -16.68
N SER A 67 2.63 9.86 -17.00
CA SER A 67 2.72 8.75 -16.05
C SER A 67 4.04 8.80 -15.25
N GLY A 68 3.92 8.74 -13.92
CA GLY A 68 5.07 8.78 -12.98
C GLY A 68 5.56 10.18 -12.60
N ALA A 69 5.11 11.24 -13.27
CA ALA A 69 5.45 12.62 -12.93
C ALA A 69 4.44 13.23 -11.95
N PRO A 70 4.83 14.25 -11.14
CA PRO A 70 3.89 14.96 -10.29
C PRO A 70 2.90 15.79 -11.11
N ILE A 71 1.72 16.08 -10.55
CA ILE A 71 0.72 16.93 -11.21
C ILE A 71 1.28 18.34 -11.53
N CYS A 72 0.99 18.82 -12.75
CA CYS A 72 1.36 20.18 -13.17
C CYS A 72 0.68 21.22 -12.26
N ARG A 73 1.43 22.24 -11.83
CA ARG A 73 0.91 23.32 -10.95
C ARG A 73 0.87 24.70 -11.60
N ASP A 74 1.57 24.89 -12.71
CA ASP A 74 1.64 26.16 -13.43
C ASP A 74 1.45 25.98 -14.93
N ASP A 75 1.16 27.08 -15.61
CA ASP A 75 0.81 27.08 -17.04
C ASP A 75 1.99 26.66 -17.92
N ALA A 76 3.23 26.95 -17.50
CA ALA A 76 4.41 26.58 -18.26
C ALA A 76 4.60 25.06 -18.27
N ASP A 77 4.46 24.43 -17.10
CA ASP A 77 4.46 22.97 -16.97
C ASP A 77 3.29 22.35 -17.75
N ALA A 78 2.07 22.89 -17.62
CA ALA A 78 0.89 22.37 -18.30
C ALA A 78 1.03 22.40 -19.83
N VAL A 79 1.48 23.54 -20.39
CA VAL A 79 1.72 23.65 -21.85
C VAL A 79 2.82 22.68 -22.28
N LYS A 80 3.91 22.58 -21.54
CA LYS A 80 5.04 21.73 -21.91
C LYS A 80 4.68 20.24 -21.90
N GLU A 81 3.98 19.78 -20.87
CA GLU A 81 3.74 18.35 -20.63
C GLU A 81 2.41 17.87 -21.24
N LEU A 82 1.37 18.72 -21.31
CA LEU A 82 0.00 18.28 -21.67
C LEU A 82 -0.42 18.63 -23.10
N SER A 83 0.26 19.55 -23.80
CA SER A 83 -0.18 20.00 -25.15
C SER A 83 -0.25 18.89 -26.21
N ARG A 84 0.38 17.73 -25.96
CA ARG A 84 0.28 16.55 -26.85
C ARG A 84 -0.80 15.55 -26.42
N MET A 85 -1.40 15.74 -25.26
CA MET A 85 -2.38 14.85 -24.63
C MET A 85 -3.78 15.47 -24.57
N CYS A 86 -3.93 16.77 -24.84
CA CYS A 86 -5.20 17.47 -24.80
C CYS A 86 -5.38 18.41 -26.00
N ASP A 87 -6.64 18.60 -26.41
CA ASP A 87 -7.00 19.54 -27.47
C ASP A 87 -7.06 20.99 -27.00
N ALA A 88 -7.28 21.20 -25.70
CA ALA A 88 -7.38 22.52 -25.08
C ALA A 88 -6.95 22.50 -23.60
N ILE A 89 -6.43 23.64 -23.13
CA ILE A 89 -6.07 23.87 -21.73
C ILE A 89 -6.90 25.04 -21.18
N LEU A 90 -7.70 24.77 -20.16
CA LEU A 90 -8.42 25.78 -19.39
C LEU A 90 -7.62 26.12 -18.12
N SER A 91 -7.07 27.33 -18.03
CA SER A 91 -6.31 27.79 -16.87
C SER A 91 -6.85 29.11 -16.29
N HIS A 92 -6.24 29.57 -15.20
CA HIS A 92 -6.57 30.80 -14.48
C HIS A 92 -5.33 31.49 -13.91
N ASN A 93 -5.43 32.78 -13.60
CA ASN A 93 -4.33 33.56 -13.01
C ASN A 93 -4.14 33.39 -11.49
N ARG A 94 -4.86 32.47 -10.85
CA ARG A 94 -4.68 32.13 -9.42
C ARG A 94 -3.59 31.07 -9.26
N LEU A 95 -2.45 31.44 -8.70
CA LEU A 95 -1.32 30.52 -8.54
C LEU A 95 -1.64 29.33 -7.62
N ILE A 96 -1.32 28.12 -8.06
CA ILE A 96 -1.38 26.91 -7.24
C ILE A 96 -0.03 26.73 -6.55
N ARG A 97 0.02 26.97 -5.24
CA ARG A 97 1.27 26.94 -4.46
C ARG A 97 1.70 25.52 -4.06
N LEU A 98 0.73 24.67 -3.77
CA LEU A 98 0.93 23.29 -3.32
C LEU A 98 0.24 22.35 -4.30
N ARG A 99 0.95 21.28 -4.67
CA ARG A 99 0.36 20.17 -5.40
C ARG A 99 -0.51 19.38 -4.43
N ALA A 100 -1.69 19.00 -4.89
CA ALA A 100 -2.57 18.13 -4.14
C ALA A 100 -3.43 17.39 -5.16
N ASP A 101 -3.15 16.10 -5.33
CA ASP A 101 -4.03 15.18 -6.04
C ASP A 101 -5.38 15.07 -5.33
N ASP A 102 -6.40 14.63 -6.05
CA ASP A 102 -7.68 14.28 -5.43
C ASP A 102 -7.50 13.10 -4.47
N SER A 103 -8.18 13.18 -3.32
CA SER A 103 -8.18 12.07 -2.36
C SER A 103 -9.00 10.92 -2.92
N VAL A 104 -8.58 9.69 -2.64
CA VAL A 104 -9.30 8.48 -3.05
C VAL A 104 -9.62 7.68 -1.80
N MET A 105 -10.88 7.31 -1.63
CA MET A 105 -11.31 6.43 -0.55
C MET A 105 -12.25 5.35 -1.05
N ASP A 106 -12.29 4.26 -0.31
CA ASP A 106 -13.32 3.23 -0.38
C ASP A 106 -14.15 3.26 0.92
N PHE A 107 -15.11 2.37 1.05
CA PHE A 107 -15.86 2.15 2.28
C PHE A 107 -15.64 0.75 2.81
N PHE A 108 -15.49 0.67 4.14
CA PHE A 108 -15.43 -0.58 4.88
C PHE A 108 -16.32 -0.43 6.12
N GLU A 109 -17.27 -1.35 6.32
CA GLU A 109 -18.30 -1.26 7.37
C GLU A 109 -19.03 0.11 7.40
N ASP A 110 -19.40 0.62 6.22
CA ASP A 110 -20.04 1.92 6.02
C ASP A 110 -19.23 3.14 6.53
N LYS A 111 -17.93 2.95 6.79
CA LYS A 111 -17.00 4.01 7.19
C LYS A 111 -15.95 4.26 6.10
N PRO A 112 -15.42 5.49 6.01
CA PRO A 112 -14.32 5.80 5.09
C PRO A 112 -13.09 4.91 5.35
N TYR A 113 -12.55 4.36 4.26
CA TYR A 113 -11.32 3.58 4.24
C TYR A 113 -10.38 4.15 3.17
N MET A 114 -9.37 4.90 3.63
CA MET A 114 -8.54 5.73 2.78
C MET A 114 -7.64 4.89 1.86
N ILE A 115 -7.58 5.26 0.58
CA ILE A 115 -6.67 4.68 -0.42
C ILE A 115 -5.54 5.67 -0.73
N ARG A 116 -5.89 6.95 -0.82
CA ARG A 116 -4.98 8.08 -1.03
C ARG A 116 -5.47 9.29 -0.24
N ARG A 117 -4.71 9.71 0.76
CA ARG A 117 -4.97 10.93 1.55
C ARG A 117 -4.31 12.14 0.88
N SER A 118 -5.09 13.09 0.39
CA SER A 118 -4.57 14.29 -0.28
C SER A 118 -5.54 15.49 -0.15
N ARG A 119 -6.11 16.01 -1.24
CA ARG A 119 -7.04 17.16 -1.23
C ARG A 119 -8.21 16.95 -0.28
N GLY A 120 -8.57 18.00 0.45
CA GLY A 120 -9.68 17.97 1.42
C GLY A 120 -9.30 17.42 2.80
N TYR A 121 -8.23 16.60 2.87
CA TYR A 121 -7.75 16.02 4.12
C TYR A 121 -6.41 16.57 4.57
N ALA A 122 -5.42 16.66 3.70
CA ALA A 122 -4.14 17.24 4.05
C ALA A 122 -4.24 18.79 4.03
N PRO A 123 -3.63 19.51 4.97
CA PRO A 123 -2.79 19.04 6.08
C PRO A 123 -3.57 18.96 7.42
N LEU A 124 -4.78 18.41 7.47
CA LEU A 124 -5.45 18.19 8.77
C LEU A 124 -4.64 17.18 9.59
N PRO A 125 -4.25 17.54 10.84
CA PRO A 125 -3.42 16.68 11.65
C PRO A 125 -4.19 15.53 12.27
N PHE A 126 -3.46 14.49 12.64
CA PHE A 126 -3.87 13.53 13.65
C PHE A 126 -3.44 14.03 15.02
N LEU A 127 -4.34 13.93 15.99
CA LEU A 127 -4.09 14.25 17.39
C LEU A 127 -3.64 12.97 18.10
N MET A 128 -2.39 12.93 18.54
CA MET A 128 -1.86 11.83 19.36
C MET A 128 -2.18 12.09 20.83
N GLU A 129 -2.75 11.10 21.51
CA GLU A 129 -3.12 11.20 22.93
C GLU A 129 -1.94 10.94 23.88
N MET A 130 -0.80 10.46 23.36
CA MET A 130 0.42 10.29 24.14
C MET A 130 1.15 11.63 24.41
N PRO A 131 1.88 11.77 25.52
CA PRO A 131 2.59 13.01 25.86
C PRO A 131 3.80 13.30 24.94
N CYS A 132 3.56 13.95 23.80
CA CYS A 132 4.62 14.33 22.85
C CYS A 132 5.02 15.81 22.96
N GLU A 133 6.29 16.09 23.27
CA GLU A 133 6.90 17.42 23.16
C GLU A 133 8.03 17.44 22.14
N GLY A 134 7.94 18.35 21.17
CA GLY A 134 8.95 18.52 20.14
C GLY A 134 8.40 18.46 18.72
N SER A 135 9.29 18.29 17.76
CA SER A 135 8.94 18.24 16.34
C SER A 135 9.81 17.23 15.62
N VAL A 136 9.20 16.48 14.71
CA VAL A 136 9.78 15.39 13.94
C VAL A 136 9.40 15.59 12.48
N LEU A 137 10.30 15.21 11.58
CA LEU A 137 10.01 15.06 10.16
C LEU A 137 10.14 13.59 9.78
N ALA A 138 9.07 12.96 9.31
CA ALA A 138 9.13 11.63 8.71
C ALA A 138 8.97 11.75 7.18
N VAL A 139 9.92 11.25 6.41
CA VAL A 139 9.95 11.43 4.95
C VAL A 139 9.15 10.40 4.16
N GLY A 140 8.66 9.34 4.80
CA GLY A 140 7.86 8.29 4.16
C GLY A 140 8.68 7.22 3.42
N GLY A 141 7.99 6.42 2.60
CA GLY A 141 8.57 5.39 1.73
C GLY A 141 8.85 5.88 0.30
N GLU A 142 9.23 4.99 -0.61
CA GLU A 142 9.55 5.32 -2.01
C GLU A 142 8.29 5.44 -2.89
N LEU A 143 7.32 4.55 -2.68
CA LEU A 143 6.09 4.47 -3.45
C LEU A 143 4.96 5.20 -2.73
N LYS A 144 4.04 5.78 -3.49
CA LYS A 144 2.87 6.52 -3.00
C LYS A 144 3.20 7.51 -1.88
N ASN A 145 4.35 8.17 -1.98
CA ASN A 145 4.97 8.89 -0.88
C ASN A 145 4.07 10.00 -0.34
N THR A 146 4.09 10.07 0.99
CA THR A 146 3.68 11.20 1.82
C THR A 146 4.77 11.41 2.87
N PHE A 147 4.87 12.62 3.41
CA PHE A 147 5.72 12.93 4.56
C PHE A 147 4.86 13.41 5.73
N CYS A 148 5.38 13.34 6.96
CA CYS A 148 4.69 13.84 8.14
C CYS A 148 5.58 14.84 8.88
N VAL A 149 5.03 16.02 9.17
CA VAL A 149 5.67 17.00 10.05
C VAL A 149 4.88 17.05 11.35
N THR A 150 5.56 16.98 12.48
CA THR A 150 4.88 17.03 13.78
C THR A 150 5.15 18.33 14.53
N ARG A 151 4.21 18.71 15.39
CA ARG A 151 4.37 19.77 16.37
C ARG A 151 3.66 19.34 17.65
N ASN A 152 4.43 18.90 18.63
CA ASN A 152 3.94 18.27 19.85
C ASN A 152 3.00 17.10 19.50
N HIS A 153 1.78 17.10 20.04
CA HIS A 153 0.75 16.09 19.81
C HIS A 153 0.06 16.16 18.43
N LEU A 154 0.40 17.12 17.56
CA LEU A 154 -0.21 17.27 16.24
C LEU A 154 0.70 16.73 15.14
N PHE A 155 0.23 15.73 14.43
CA PHE A 155 0.95 15.02 13.38
C PHE A 155 0.32 15.37 12.04
N TYR A 156 1.06 16.04 11.17
CA TYR A 156 0.55 16.57 9.90
C TYR A 156 1.08 15.74 8.73
N PRO A 157 0.36 14.71 8.25
CA PRO A 157 0.64 14.09 6.96
C PRO A 157 0.45 15.08 5.81
N SER A 158 1.35 15.04 4.85
CA SER A 158 1.29 15.82 3.62
C SER A 158 0.20 15.30 2.69
N PRO A 159 -0.16 16.08 1.66
CA PRO A 159 -0.83 15.51 0.50
C PRO A 159 0.02 14.43 -0.16
N TYR A 160 -0.62 13.56 -0.94
CA TYR A 160 0.06 12.61 -1.81
C TYR A 160 1.04 13.33 -2.74
N VAL A 161 2.29 12.87 -2.78
CA VAL A 161 3.34 13.48 -3.61
C VAL A 161 3.57 12.66 -4.88
N GLY A 162 3.59 11.32 -4.78
CA GLY A 162 3.82 10.44 -5.94
C GLY A 162 4.83 9.33 -5.64
N ASP A 163 5.31 8.69 -6.70
CA ASP A 163 6.39 7.71 -6.64
C ASP A 163 7.75 8.39 -6.85
N MET A 164 8.76 8.01 -6.07
CA MET A 164 10.06 8.70 -6.01
C MET A 164 11.07 8.25 -7.09
N GLU A 165 10.67 7.41 -8.04
CA GLU A 165 11.53 6.99 -9.16
C GLU A 165 11.95 8.16 -10.08
N ASP A 166 11.14 9.24 -10.14
CA ASP A 166 11.42 10.44 -10.93
C ASP A 166 12.03 11.55 -10.05
N LEU A 167 13.19 12.08 -10.46
CA LEU A 167 13.87 13.20 -9.78
C LEU A 167 12.98 14.46 -9.64
N ARG A 168 12.02 14.67 -10.54
CA ARG A 168 11.04 15.76 -10.46
C ARG A 168 10.15 15.58 -9.23
N THR A 169 9.73 14.35 -8.95
CA THR A 169 8.91 14.02 -7.79
C THR A 169 9.71 14.18 -6.49
N VAL A 170 10.98 13.73 -6.48
CA VAL A 170 11.88 13.94 -5.33
C VAL A 170 12.07 15.43 -5.01
N ARG A 171 12.27 16.26 -6.03
CA ARG A 171 12.36 17.73 -5.84
C ARG A 171 11.05 18.33 -5.35
N ALA A 172 9.92 17.85 -5.86
CA ALA A 172 8.60 18.29 -5.41
C ALA A 172 8.35 17.91 -3.94
N LEU A 173 8.82 16.74 -3.49
CA LEU A 173 8.81 16.32 -2.09
C LEU A 173 9.63 17.29 -1.23
N GLU A 174 10.89 17.53 -1.60
CA GLU A 174 11.81 18.42 -0.87
C GLU A 174 11.25 19.85 -0.73
N GLU A 175 10.73 20.42 -1.82
CA GLU A 175 10.05 21.73 -1.79
C GLU A 175 8.83 21.74 -0.84
N SER A 176 8.07 20.65 -0.83
CA SER A 176 6.84 20.54 -0.04
C SER A 176 7.14 20.40 1.45
N VAL A 177 8.17 19.63 1.81
CA VAL A 177 8.66 19.47 3.19
C VAL A 177 9.05 20.83 3.78
N ILE A 178 9.93 21.57 3.09
CA ILE A 178 10.42 22.87 3.58
C ILE A 178 9.24 23.83 3.77
N ARG A 179 8.37 23.93 2.76
CA ARG A 179 7.23 24.85 2.77
C ARG A 179 6.22 24.49 3.88
N MET A 180 6.00 23.21 4.14
CA MET A 180 5.08 22.75 5.17
C MET A 180 5.65 22.93 6.58
N ALA A 181 6.95 22.70 6.77
CA ALA A 181 7.63 23.01 8.02
C ALA A 181 7.58 24.52 8.33
N ASP A 182 7.84 25.38 7.34
CA ASP A 182 7.71 26.83 7.48
C ASP A 182 6.28 27.25 7.83
N LEU A 183 5.28 26.72 7.13
CA LEU A 183 3.86 27.03 7.35
C LEU A 183 3.40 26.69 8.77
N LEU A 184 3.88 25.57 9.31
CA LEU A 184 3.51 25.08 10.64
C LEU A 184 4.39 25.66 11.76
N GLU A 185 5.39 26.48 11.41
CA GLU A 185 6.49 26.91 12.28
C GLU A 185 7.10 25.71 13.03
N ALA A 186 7.17 24.56 12.36
CA ALA A 186 7.72 23.33 12.90
C ALA A 186 9.24 23.35 12.75
N LYS A 187 9.95 23.02 13.82
CA LYS A 187 11.42 22.95 13.86
C LYS A 187 11.84 21.52 14.19
N PRO A 188 11.88 20.60 13.19
CA PRO A 188 12.19 19.20 13.44
C PRO A 188 13.51 19.03 14.19
N GLU A 189 13.49 18.21 15.22
CA GLU A 189 14.64 17.85 16.07
C GLU A 189 15.25 16.51 15.62
N ILE A 190 14.48 15.68 14.93
CA ILE A 190 14.88 14.39 14.38
C ILE A 190 14.17 14.15 13.04
N ILE A 191 14.86 13.51 12.10
CA ILE A 191 14.31 13.10 10.81
C ILE A 191 14.19 11.58 10.77
N ALA A 192 13.04 11.06 10.39
CA ALA A 192 12.78 9.64 10.23
C ALA A 192 12.66 9.27 8.75
N CYS A 193 13.27 8.15 8.35
CA CYS A 193 13.19 7.60 7.00
C CYS A 193 13.08 6.06 7.03
N ASP A 194 12.80 5.47 5.88
CA ASP A 194 12.78 4.02 5.72
C ASP A 194 14.19 3.41 5.90
N LEU A 195 14.25 2.15 6.33
CA LEU A 195 15.50 1.40 6.45
C LEU A 195 16.18 1.15 5.09
N HIS A 196 15.42 1.14 3.99
CA HIS A 196 15.97 0.82 2.68
C HIS A 196 17.09 1.81 2.27
N PRO A 197 18.34 1.34 2.07
CA PRO A 197 19.51 2.21 1.94
C PRO A 197 19.59 2.92 0.58
N LYS A 198 18.80 2.49 -0.41
CA LYS A 198 18.82 3.05 -1.77
C LYS A 198 17.55 3.81 -2.15
N TYR A 199 16.65 4.05 -1.21
CA TYR A 199 15.50 4.92 -1.50
C TYR A 199 15.95 6.36 -1.69
N ASN A 200 15.31 7.04 -2.63
CA ASN A 200 15.54 8.46 -2.87
C ASN A 200 15.09 9.28 -1.65
N THR A 201 14.08 8.82 -0.91
CA THR A 201 13.65 9.43 0.36
C THR A 201 14.71 9.30 1.44
N THR A 202 15.38 8.15 1.54
CA THR A 202 16.49 7.94 2.49
C THR A 202 17.65 8.88 2.20
N ASP A 203 18.10 8.98 0.95
CA ASP A 203 19.12 9.97 0.56
C ASP A 203 18.67 11.40 0.88
N MET A 204 17.44 11.76 0.52
CA MET A 204 16.86 13.06 0.82
C MET A 204 16.85 13.37 2.32
N ALA A 205 16.52 12.41 3.18
CA ALA A 205 16.51 12.60 4.63
C ALA A 205 17.90 12.99 5.16
N TYR A 206 18.97 12.32 4.70
CA TYR A 206 20.34 12.66 5.07
C TYR A 206 20.78 14.01 4.51
N ARG A 207 20.33 14.41 3.31
CA ARG A 207 20.58 15.77 2.78
C ARG A 207 19.87 16.83 3.62
N LEU A 208 18.58 16.63 3.92
CA LEU A 208 17.78 17.53 4.75
C LEU A 208 18.34 17.68 6.17
N ALA A 209 18.88 16.62 6.76
CA ALA A 209 19.50 16.68 8.08
C ALA A 209 20.65 17.69 8.16
N LYS A 210 21.37 17.89 7.05
CA LYS A 210 22.46 18.86 6.92
C LYS A 210 21.93 20.27 6.65
N GLU A 211 20.90 20.40 5.81
CA GLU A 211 20.38 21.69 5.38
C GLU A 211 19.44 22.37 6.40
N LEU A 212 18.51 21.61 6.98
CA LEU A 212 17.47 22.15 7.87
C LEU A 212 18.07 22.70 9.15
N HIS A 213 19.19 22.12 9.60
CA HIS A 213 19.93 22.60 10.75
C HIS A 213 20.30 24.10 10.64
N GLY A 214 20.73 24.54 9.45
CA GLY A 214 21.11 25.93 9.20
C GLY A 214 19.96 26.87 8.78
N LYS A 215 18.79 26.31 8.38
CA LYS A 215 17.66 27.09 7.85
C LYS A 215 16.52 27.29 8.85
N LEU A 216 16.26 26.34 9.74
CA LEU A 216 15.07 26.32 10.61
C LEU A 216 15.36 26.51 12.11
N ARG A 217 16.62 26.46 12.55
CA ARG A 217 16.98 26.63 13.97
C ARG A 217 17.86 27.88 14.15
N ASP A 218 17.44 28.77 15.05
CA ASP A 218 18.21 29.94 15.48
C ASP A 218 19.33 29.55 16.47
N THR A 219 20.16 28.56 16.11
CA THR A 219 21.19 28.01 16.99
C THR A 219 22.59 28.15 16.37
N LYS A 220 23.58 28.55 17.18
CA LYS A 220 24.99 28.67 16.77
C LYS A 220 25.75 27.34 16.70
N GLU A 221 25.17 26.25 17.17
CA GLU A 221 25.78 24.92 17.10
C GLU A 221 25.70 24.43 15.65
N GLU A 222 26.74 23.80 15.12
CA GLU A 222 26.83 23.25 13.74
C GLU A 222 26.52 21.73 13.69
N LYS A 223 25.61 21.24 14.55
CA LYS A 223 25.34 19.80 14.66
C LYS A 223 24.20 19.36 13.75
N GLU A 224 24.49 18.51 12.76
CA GLU A 224 23.49 17.89 11.88
C GLU A 224 22.33 17.25 12.68
N LEU A 225 21.11 17.31 12.14
CA LEU A 225 19.96 16.67 12.77
C LEU A 225 20.14 15.14 12.79
N PRO A 226 19.79 14.44 13.88
CA PRO A 226 19.79 12.99 13.90
C PRO A 226 18.79 12.45 12.85
N VAL A 227 19.24 11.44 12.10
CA VAL A 227 18.39 10.66 11.19
C VAL A 227 18.19 9.28 11.80
N VAL A 228 16.93 8.87 11.96
CA VAL A 228 16.55 7.53 12.39
C VAL A 228 15.96 6.76 11.22
N GLN A 229 16.47 5.56 11.01
CA GLN A 229 15.93 4.62 10.05
C GLN A 229 14.93 3.71 10.75
N ILE A 230 13.74 3.57 10.16
CA ILE A 230 12.64 2.79 10.71
C ILE A 230 12.27 1.73 9.69
N GLN A 231 12.17 0.49 10.14
CA GLN A 231 11.83 -0.64 9.29
C GLN A 231 10.41 -0.48 8.72
N HIS A 232 10.27 -0.80 7.44
CA HIS A 232 9.08 -0.53 6.63
C HIS A 232 7.77 -1.14 7.19
N HIS A 233 7.80 -2.42 7.54
CA HIS A 233 6.65 -3.17 8.05
C HIS A 233 6.30 -2.77 9.48
N TYR A 234 7.32 -2.45 10.27
CA TYR A 234 7.13 -1.86 11.58
C TYR A 234 6.46 -0.48 11.47
N ALA A 235 6.87 0.36 10.52
CA ALA A 235 6.22 1.64 10.27
C ALA A 235 4.76 1.49 9.84
N HIS A 236 4.42 0.47 9.04
CA HIS A 236 3.03 0.12 8.74
C HIS A 236 2.22 -0.18 10.00
N ILE A 237 2.75 -1.00 10.93
CA ILE A 237 2.07 -1.32 12.19
C ILE A 237 1.95 -0.09 13.09
N ALA A 238 3.04 0.66 13.26
CA ALA A 238 3.06 1.89 14.06
C ALA A 238 2.09 2.95 13.53
N SER A 239 1.87 3.01 12.20
CA SER A 239 0.89 3.90 11.59
C SER A 239 -0.54 3.54 11.98
N CYS A 240 -0.88 2.24 11.95
CA CYS A 240 -2.18 1.73 12.39
C CYS A 240 -2.41 2.00 13.89
N MET A 241 -1.39 1.77 14.71
CA MET A 241 -1.40 2.08 16.15
C MET A 241 -1.62 3.57 16.41
N ALA A 242 -0.89 4.43 15.71
CA ALA A 242 -0.99 5.89 15.84
C ALA A 242 -2.38 6.41 15.46
N GLU A 243 -2.95 5.95 14.35
CA GLU A 243 -4.31 6.35 13.96
C GLU A 243 -5.36 5.93 15.00
N ASN A 244 -5.19 4.76 15.62
CA ASN A 244 -6.12 4.24 16.62
C ASN A 244 -5.84 4.75 18.05
N ASN A 245 -4.83 5.62 18.25
CA ASN A 245 -4.35 6.04 19.58
C ASN A 245 -4.11 4.84 20.53
N TYR A 246 -3.61 3.73 19.98
CA TYR A 246 -3.32 2.51 20.74
C TYR A 246 -1.81 2.30 20.81
N PHE A 247 -1.22 2.42 22.00
CA PHE A 247 0.24 2.43 22.17
C PHE A 247 0.79 1.29 23.03
N ASP A 248 -0.06 0.39 23.51
CA ASP A 248 0.37 -0.86 24.14
C ASP A 248 0.89 -1.86 23.09
N PRO A 249 1.67 -2.88 23.46
CA PRO A 249 2.14 -3.89 22.53
C PRO A 249 1.01 -4.63 21.80
N VAL A 250 1.21 -4.89 20.51
CA VAL A 250 0.26 -5.58 19.63
C VAL A 250 0.92 -6.73 18.87
N ILE A 251 0.09 -7.66 18.39
CA ILE A 251 0.46 -8.57 17.30
C ILE A 251 0.20 -7.82 16.00
N GLY A 252 1.25 -7.39 15.32
CA GLY A 252 1.17 -6.75 14.01
C GLY A 252 1.14 -7.77 12.88
N VAL A 253 0.17 -7.68 11.97
CA VAL A 253 0.16 -8.40 10.70
C VAL A 253 0.43 -7.38 9.60
N SER A 254 1.66 -7.36 9.10
CA SER A 254 2.11 -6.38 8.09
C SER A 254 2.26 -7.06 6.73
N PHE A 255 1.21 -7.04 5.92
CA PHE A 255 1.17 -7.72 4.62
C PHE A 255 1.19 -6.68 3.49
N ASP A 256 2.22 -6.75 2.66
CA ASP A 256 2.52 -5.75 1.64
C ASP A 256 3.20 -6.35 0.39
N GLY A 257 3.49 -5.51 -0.60
CA GLY A 257 4.18 -5.86 -1.83
C GLY A 257 5.68 -6.04 -1.66
N THR A 258 6.39 -5.04 -1.16
CA THR A 258 7.85 -5.06 -1.07
C THR A 258 8.28 -4.11 0.04
N GLY A 259 9.00 -4.62 1.05
CA GLY A 259 9.74 -3.75 1.97
C GLY A 259 11.09 -4.36 2.35
N TYR A 260 12.05 -3.51 2.71
CA TYR A 260 13.40 -3.94 3.05
C TYR A 260 13.41 -4.67 4.40
N GLY A 261 13.87 -5.92 4.40
CA GLY A 261 14.09 -6.71 5.61
C GLY A 261 15.41 -6.34 6.29
N ASP A 262 15.48 -6.55 7.61
CA ASP A 262 16.71 -6.34 8.40
C ASP A 262 17.86 -7.28 7.97
N ASP A 263 17.49 -8.41 7.36
CA ASP A 263 18.37 -9.44 6.80
C ASP A 263 18.75 -9.16 5.33
N GLY A 264 18.32 -8.02 4.76
CA GLY A 264 18.54 -7.66 3.37
C GLY A 264 17.67 -8.45 2.37
N THR A 265 16.68 -9.21 2.86
CA THR A 265 15.67 -9.88 2.04
C THR A 265 14.47 -8.97 1.78
N ILE A 266 13.50 -9.45 0.98
CA ILE A 266 12.26 -8.72 0.71
C ILE A 266 11.16 -9.22 1.66
N TRP A 267 10.74 -8.39 2.59
CA TRP A 267 9.60 -8.68 3.44
C TRP A 267 8.30 -8.22 2.78
N GLY A 268 7.17 -8.73 3.28
CA GLY A 268 5.83 -8.35 2.83
C GLY A 268 4.71 -9.26 3.34
N GLY A 269 4.99 -10.15 4.28
CA GLY A 269 4.03 -11.12 4.80
C GLY A 269 4.39 -11.47 6.23
N GLU A 270 4.62 -10.43 7.05
CA GLU A 270 5.25 -10.55 8.35
C GLU A 270 4.25 -10.51 9.50
N PHE A 271 4.55 -11.27 10.54
CA PHE A 271 3.96 -11.18 11.86
C PHE A 271 4.98 -10.55 12.79
N LEU A 272 4.60 -9.46 13.46
CA LEU A 272 5.46 -8.70 14.37
C LEU A 272 4.83 -8.67 15.76
N ILE A 273 5.65 -8.66 16.81
CA ILE A 273 5.24 -8.16 18.13
C ILE A 273 5.82 -6.75 18.24
N ALA A 274 4.98 -5.72 18.32
CA ALA A 274 5.42 -4.34 18.19
C ALA A 274 4.70 -3.40 19.15
N ASP A 275 5.41 -2.36 19.60
CA ASP A 275 4.90 -1.15 20.24
C ASP A 275 5.61 0.06 19.61
N LEU A 276 5.58 1.27 20.18
CA LEU A 276 6.33 2.42 19.63
C LEU A 276 7.82 2.41 19.99
N ASP A 277 8.25 1.55 20.92
CA ASP A 277 9.63 1.44 21.36
C ASP A 277 10.45 0.46 20.50
N GLY A 278 9.78 -0.45 19.80
CA GLY A 278 10.38 -1.32 18.80
C GLY A 278 9.49 -2.46 18.35
N TYR A 279 10.10 -3.45 17.70
CA TYR A 279 9.42 -4.66 17.26
C TYR A 279 10.32 -5.90 17.35
N LYS A 280 9.67 -7.06 17.36
CA LYS A 280 10.28 -8.38 17.16
C LYS A 280 9.57 -9.04 15.99
N ARG A 281 10.32 -9.52 14.99
CA ARG A 281 9.79 -10.41 13.94
C ARG A 281 9.35 -11.72 14.58
N ALA A 282 8.05 -11.94 14.64
CA ALA A 282 7.41 -13.08 15.29
C ALA A 282 7.28 -14.28 14.34
N GLY A 283 7.17 -14.01 13.04
CA GLY A 283 7.12 -15.01 11.98
C GLY A 283 6.80 -14.39 10.62
N SER A 284 6.64 -15.22 9.60
CA SER A 284 6.29 -14.77 8.25
C SER A 284 5.47 -15.82 7.49
N ILE A 285 5.00 -15.48 6.29
CA ILE A 285 4.63 -16.51 5.29
C ILE A 285 5.85 -17.31 4.82
N ALA A 286 5.63 -18.43 4.12
CA ALA A 286 6.71 -19.26 3.60
C ALA A 286 7.60 -18.45 2.64
N PRO A 287 8.93 -18.41 2.85
CA PRO A 287 9.85 -17.74 1.94
C PRO A 287 9.86 -18.40 0.55
N PHE A 288 10.03 -17.60 -0.48
CA PHE A 288 10.20 -18.05 -1.87
C PHE A 288 11.22 -17.17 -2.60
N LEU A 289 11.77 -17.67 -3.71
CA LEU A 289 12.70 -16.88 -4.52
C LEU A 289 11.93 -15.92 -5.43
N GLN A 290 12.18 -14.62 -5.29
CA GLN A 290 11.71 -13.60 -6.22
C GLN A 290 12.73 -13.44 -7.35
N ILE A 291 12.43 -14.05 -8.50
CA ILE A 291 13.34 -14.11 -9.66
C ILE A 291 12.99 -13.03 -10.69
N GLY A 292 13.99 -12.23 -11.05
CA GLY A 292 13.86 -11.21 -12.10
C GLY A 292 13.84 -9.77 -11.60
N GLY A 293 14.22 -9.52 -10.34
CA GLY A 293 14.27 -8.17 -9.77
C GLY A 293 12.93 -7.44 -9.89
N ASP A 294 12.94 -6.15 -10.21
CA ASP A 294 11.72 -5.32 -10.28
C ASP A 294 10.71 -5.79 -11.33
N ALA A 295 11.16 -6.48 -12.39
CA ALA A 295 10.27 -7.05 -13.39
C ALA A 295 9.30 -8.08 -12.78
N SER A 296 9.72 -8.79 -11.72
CA SER A 296 8.91 -9.80 -11.05
C SER A 296 7.69 -9.24 -10.30
N ALA A 297 7.70 -7.95 -9.93
CA ALA A 297 6.54 -7.28 -9.36
C ALA A 297 5.48 -6.93 -10.42
N LYS A 298 5.87 -6.83 -11.69
CA LYS A 298 4.96 -6.64 -12.85
C LYS A 298 4.56 -7.96 -13.48
N GLU A 299 5.45 -8.96 -13.45
CA GLU A 299 5.29 -10.24 -14.12
C GLU A 299 5.08 -11.36 -13.10
N GLY A 300 3.88 -11.43 -12.51
CA GLY A 300 3.52 -12.40 -11.46
C GLY A 300 3.75 -13.86 -11.85
N TRP A 301 3.71 -14.18 -13.15
CA TRP A 301 4.05 -15.52 -13.65
C TRP A 301 5.47 -15.97 -13.28
N ARG A 302 6.44 -15.05 -13.11
CA ARG A 302 7.80 -15.39 -12.69
C ARG A 302 7.82 -15.94 -11.26
N ILE A 303 7.05 -15.30 -10.38
CA ILE A 303 6.90 -15.74 -8.99
C ILE A 303 6.17 -17.08 -8.95
N ALA A 304 5.12 -17.25 -9.76
CA ALA A 304 4.42 -18.53 -9.89
C ALA A 304 5.35 -19.68 -10.29
N VAL A 305 6.17 -19.48 -11.33
CA VAL A 305 7.17 -20.49 -11.76
C VAL A 305 8.15 -20.80 -10.64
N SER A 306 8.63 -19.77 -9.94
CA SER A 306 9.59 -19.93 -8.82
C SER A 306 9.00 -20.75 -7.67
N MET A 307 7.78 -20.43 -7.23
CA MET A 307 7.08 -21.17 -6.18
C MET A 307 6.81 -22.62 -6.60
N LEU A 308 6.31 -22.84 -7.82
CA LEU A 308 6.05 -24.19 -8.34
C LEU A 308 7.34 -25.01 -8.41
N TYR A 309 8.45 -24.39 -8.80
CA TYR A 309 9.74 -25.05 -8.86
C TYR A 309 10.23 -25.49 -7.48
N ALA A 310 10.12 -24.60 -6.49
CA ALA A 310 10.46 -24.90 -5.10
C ALA A 310 9.59 -26.03 -4.52
N ILE A 311 8.28 -26.00 -4.77
CA ILE A 311 7.33 -27.04 -4.31
C ILE A 311 7.60 -28.40 -4.96
N CYS A 312 7.87 -28.43 -6.27
CA CYS A 312 8.07 -29.68 -7.00
C CYS A 312 9.44 -30.30 -6.74
N GLY A 313 10.48 -29.48 -6.57
CA GLY A 313 11.88 -29.91 -6.50
C GLY A 313 12.41 -30.59 -7.76
N ASP A 314 11.67 -30.51 -8.88
CA ASP A 314 11.96 -31.22 -10.14
C ASP A 314 11.59 -30.36 -11.36
N GLN A 315 12.52 -30.22 -12.30
CA GLN A 315 12.35 -29.35 -13.47
C GLN A 315 11.31 -29.90 -14.47
N GLU A 316 11.22 -31.21 -14.67
CA GLU A 316 10.28 -31.78 -15.64
C GLU A 316 8.85 -31.72 -15.12
N LYS A 317 8.60 -32.04 -13.85
CA LYS A 317 7.29 -31.84 -13.21
C LYS A 317 6.87 -30.37 -13.24
N THR A 318 7.78 -29.45 -12.91
CA THR A 318 7.48 -28.01 -12.95
C THR A 318 7.12 -27.57 -14.37
N LYS A 319 7.83 -28.10 -15.38
CA LYS A 319 7.56 -27.82 -16.78
C LYS A 319 6.19 -28.32 -17.24
N GLU A 320 5.75 -29.49 -16.78
CA GLU A 320 4.40 -29.99 -17.03
C GLU A 320 3.33 -29.04 -16.46
N LEU A 321 3.50 -28.59 -15.21
CA LEU A 321 2.58 -27.63 -14.57
C LEU A 321 2.56 -26.28 -15.29
N VAL A 322 3.74 -25.72 -15.61
CA VAL A 322 3.87 -24.44 -16.31
C VAL A 322 3.19 -24.46 -17.68
N ARG A 323 3.29 -25.58 -18.40
CA ARG A 323 2.59 -25.78 -19.68
C ARG A 323 1.08 -25.91 -19.49
N ALA A 324 0.64 -26.70 -18.51
CA ALA A 324 -0.78 -26.89 -18.22
C ALA A 324 -1.49 -25.58 -17.83
N LEU A 325 -0.78 -24.71 -17.10
CA LEU A 325 -1.27 -23.41 -16.63
C LEU A 325 -0.99 -22.26 -17.63
N ASN A 326 -0.28 -22.52 -18.73
CA ASN A 326 0.13 -21.51 -19.72
C ASN A 326 0.84 -20.29 -19.11
N LEU A 327 1.77 -20.51 -18.16
CA LEU A 327 2.43 -19.43 -17.42
C LEU A 327 3.51 -18.70 -18.24
N CYS A 328 4.27 -19.42 -19.07
CA CYS A 328 5.33 -18.84 -19.90
C CYS A 328 5.77 -19.79 -21.03
N GLY A 329 6.56 -19.26 -21.97
CA GLY A 329 7.19 -20.06 -23.03
C GLY A 329 8.38 -20.89 -22.54
N GLU A 330 8.81 -21.85 -23.37
CA GLU A 330 9.95 -22.75 -23.05
C GLU A 330 11.27 -22.02 -22.79
N GLN A 331 11.54 -20.95 -23.55
CA GLN A 331 12.78 -20.18 -23.39
C GLN A 331 12.77 -19.39 -22.07
N GLU A 332 11.64 -18.76 -21.74
CA GLU A 332 11.44 -18.05 -20.48
C GLU A 332 11.60 -19.00 -19.29
N LEU A 333 11.00 -20.19 -19.36
CA LEU A 333 11.09 -21.21 -18.31
C LEU A 333 12.53 -21.68 -18.06
N LYS A 334 13.29 -21.97 -19.13
CA LYS A 334 14.71 -22.36 -19.00
C LYS A 334 15.54 -21.26 -18.34
N MET A 335 15.24 -19.99 -18.65
CA MET A 335 15.89 -18.86 -18.01
C MET A 335 15.56 -18.79 -16.52
N GLN A 336 14.29 -19.01 -16.14
CA GLN A 336 13.86 -19.03 -14.74
C GLN A 336 14.60 -20.12 -13.93
N PHE A 337 14.71 -21.34 -14.45
CA PHE A 337 15.48 -22.39 -13.77
C PHE A 337 16.95 -22.02 -13.62
N MET A 338 17.57 -21.50 -14.68
CA MET A 338 18.98 -21.08 -14.61
C MET A 338 19.21 -19.98 -13.59
N MET A 339 18.29 -19.01 -13.50
CA MET A 339 18.36 -17.92 -12.51
C MET A 339 18.14 -18.44 -11.09
N ALA A 340 17.21 -19.37 -10.88
CA ALA A 340 16.96 -20.01 -9.59
C ALA A 340 18.20 -20.78 -9.10
N ASP A 341 18.70 -21.71 -9.93
CA ASP A 341 19.79 -22.62 -9.58
C ASP A 341 21.11 -21.87 -9.31
N ARG A 342 21.36 -20.81 -10.08
CA ARG A 342 22.59 -20.00 -9.97
C ARG A 342 22.43 -18.78 -9.07
N LYS A 343 21.25 -18.56 -8.49
CA LYS A 343 20.91 -17.37 -7.69
C LYS A 343 21.23 -16.04 -8.40
N ILE A 344 20.94 -15.96 -9.70
CA ILE A 344 21.15 -14.74 -10.51
C ILE A 344 19.89 -13.90 -10.46
N ASN A 345 19.96 -12.68 -9.92
CA ASN A 345 18.80 -11.79 -9.71
C ASN A 345 17.63 -12.51 -9.03
N ALA A 346 17.95 -13.35 -8.05
CA ALA A 346 17.01 -14.11 -7.23
C ALA A 346 17.24 -13.70 -5.78
N ILE A 347 16.24 -13.08 -5.17
CA ILE A 347 16.28 -12.62 -3.79
C ILE A 347 15.19 -13.38 -3.03
N GLU A 348 15.49 -13.81 -1.81
CA GLU A 348 14.48 -14.42 -0.96
C GLU A 348 13.42 -13.38 -0.58
N SER A 349 12.16 -13.79 -0.66
CA SER A 349 11.02 -12.93 -0.37
C SER A 349 9.97 -13.66 0.45
N THR A 350 9.37 -12.93 1.38
CA THR A 350 8.18 -13.32 2.15
C THR A 350 7.01 -12.41 1.80
N SER A 351 6.96 -11.88 0.56
CA SER A 351 5.94 -10.92 0.15
C SER A 351 4.57 -11.55 -0.06
N ALA A 352 3.57 -11.10 0.70
CA ALA A 352 2.17 -11.46 0.49
C ALA A 352 1.65 -10.86 -0.83
N GLY A 353 2.07 -9.65 -1.22
CA GLY A 353 1.71 -9.08 -2.51
C GLY A 353 2.20 -9.93 -3.69
N ARG A 354 3.44 -10.43 -3.64
CA ARG A 354 3.97 -11.35 -4.66
C ARG A 354 3.29 -12.72 -4.62
N LEU A 355 2.84 -13.20 -3.45
CA LEU A 355 1.99 -14.38 -3.34
C LEU A 355 0.65 -14.20 -4.08
N PHE A 356 0.00 -13.03 -3.94
CA PHE A 356 -1.19 -12.69 -4.72
C PHE A 356 -0.89 -12.69 -6.23
N ASP A 357 0.21 -12.09 -6.66
CA ASP A 357 0.61 -12.03 -8.07
C ASP A 357 0.85 -13.45 -8.64
N ALA A 358 1.52 -14.32 -7.88
CA ALA A 358 1.79 -15.70 -8.25
C ALA A 358 0.50 -16.51 -8.39
N VAL A 359 -0.37 -16.46 -7.38
CA VAL A 359 -1.65 -17.19 -7.39
C VAL A 359 -2.56 -16.67 -8.49
N SER A 360 -2.63 -15.36 -8.71
CA SER A 360 -3.37 -14.77 -9.83
C SER A 360 -2.90 -15.34 -11.18
N ALA A 361 -1.59 -15.48 -11.37
CA ALA A 361 -1.03 -16.08 -12.58
C ALA A 361 -1.37 -17.57 -12.69
N ILE A 362 -1.26 -18.33 -11.60
CA ILE A 362 -1.63 -19.77 -11.54
C ILE A 362 -3.10 -19.96 -11.91
N LEU A 363 -4.00 -19.14 -11.35
CA LEU A 363 -5.42 -19.23 -11.65
C LEU A 363 -5.75 -18.75 -13.08
N GLY A 364 -4.82 -18.11 -13.78
CA GLY A 364 -5.03 -17.56 -15.12
C GLY A 364 -5.89 -16.29 -15.12
N ILE A 365 -5.87 -15.53 -14.03
CA ILE A 365 -6.64 -14.27 -13.87
C ILE A 365 -5.84 -13.10 -14.42
N ARG A 366 -4.67 -12.82 -13.81
CA ARG A 366 -3.69 -11.87 -14.33
C ARG A 366 -2.30 -12.48 -14.27
N ARG A 367 -1.70 -12.64 -15.46
CA ARG A 367 -0.34 -13.15 -15.66
C ARG A 367 0.73 -12.06 -15.43
N ALA A 368 0.41 -10.84 -15.85
CA ALA A 368 1.24 -9.65 -15.69
C ALA A 368 0.33 -8.44 -15.41
N SER A 369 0.83 -7.52 -14.59
CA SER A 369 0.16 -6.32 -14.12
C SER A 369 0.66 -5.09 -14.88
N THR A 370 -0.26 -4.18 -15.18
CA THR A 370 -0.02 -2.90 -15.83
C THR A 370 0.21 -1.77 -14.83
N PHE A 371 -0.28 -1.93 -13.61
CA PHE A 371 -0.05 -1.05 -12.47
C PHE A 371 0.07 -1.85 -11.17
N GLU A 372 0.54 -1.19 -10.12
CA GLU A 372 0.78 -1.82 -8.82
C GLU A 372 -0.53 -2.28 -8.15
N GLY A 373 -0.57 -3.53 -7.70
CA GLY A 373 -1.74 -4.11 -7.01
C GLY A 373 -2.87 -4.57 -7.94
N GLU A 374 -2.71 -4.54 -9.26
CA GLU A 374 -3.75 -4.96 -10.22
C GLU A 374 -4.18 -6.41 -10.00
N ALA A 375 -3.23 -7.35 -9.90
CA ALA A 375 -3.54 -8.76 -9.72
C ALA A 375 -4.28 -9.03 -8.40
N SER A 376 -3.83 -8.43 -7.29
CA SER A 376 -4.49 -8.53 -5.98
C SER A 376 -5.92 -7.98 -6.01
N THR A 377 -6.11 -6.82 -6.64
CA THR A 377 -7.42 -6.19 -6.80
C THR A 377 -8.35 -7.04 -7.67
N THR A 378 -7.83 -7.58 -8.78
CA THR A 378 -8.61 -8.44 -9.69
C THR A 378 -9.00 -9.75 -9.00
N MET A 379 -8.08 -10.37 -8.25
CA MET A 379 -8.36 -11.56 -7.43
C MET A 379 -9.51 -11.31 -6.44
N MET A 380 -9.55 -10.14 -5.79
CA MET A 380 -10.65 -9.75 -4.91
C MET A 380 -11.98 -9.74 -5.66
N PHE A 381 -12.05 -9.16 -6.85
CA PHE A 381 -13.30 -9.11 -7.64
C PHE A 381 -13.80 -10.49 -8.06
N TYR A 382 -12.88 -11.38 -8.46
CA TYR A 382 -13.23 -12.78 -8.77
C TYR A 382 -13.82 -13.49 -7.54
N ALA A 383 -13.21 -13.28 -6.37
CA ALA A 383 -13.68 -13.85 -5.12
C ALA A 383 -15.03 -13.26 -4.65
N GLU A 384 -15.24 -11.96 -4.78
CA GLU A 384 -16.51 -11.28 -4.46
C GLU A 384 -17.65 -11.80 -5.35
N ARG A 385 -17.41 -12.00 -6.67
CA ARG A 385 -18.40 -12.62 -7.57
C ARG A 385 -18.83 -14.01 -7.13
N TRP A 386 -17.89 -14.81 -6.59
CA TRP A 386 -18.23 -16.12 -6.04
C TRP A 386 -19.12 -15.99 -4.80
N GLU A 387 -18.83 -15.02 -3.93
CA GLU A 387 -19.59 -14.78 -2.70
C GLU A 387 -21.05 -14.39 -2.98
N GLU A 388 -21.29 -13.61 -4.04
CA GLU A 388 -22.63 -13.24 -4.49
C GLU A 388 -23.50 -14.46 -4.89
N THR A 389 -22.89 -15.58 -5.26
CA THR A 389 -23.64 -16.80 -5.60
C THR A 389 -24.23 -17.52 -4.38
N GLY A 390 -23.80 -17.16 -3.16
CA GLY A 390 -24.20 -17.82 -1.92
C GLY A 390 -23.61 -19.23 -1.73
N ASN A 391 -22.69 -19.66 -2.61
CA ASN A 391 -22.06 -20.99 -2.55
C ASN A 391 -20.76 -21.03 -1.71
N CYS A 392 -20.59 -20.10 -0.77
CA CYS A 392 -19.45 -20.06 0.14
C CYS A 392 -19.55 -21.13 1.23
N LYS A 393 -19.24 -22.37 0.88
CA LYS A 393 -19.11 -23.47 1.85
C LYS A 393 -17.65 -23.87 1.95
N ALA A 394 -17.03 -23.60 3.09
CA ALA A 394 -15.68 -24.06 3.42
C ALA A 394 -15.70 -25.58 3.69
N ARG A 395 -15.78 -26.39 2.65
CA ARG A 395 -15.61 -27.84 2.75
C ARG A 395 -14.23 -28.20 2.22
N ASP A 396 -13.46 -28.91 3.05
CA ASP A 396 -12.18 -29.52 2.69
C ASP A 396 -11.06 -28.54 2.27
N LEU A 397 -11.12 -27.29 2.74
CA LEU A 397 -10.01 -26.34 2.55
C LEU A 397 -8.77 -26.76 3.37
N PRO A 398 -7.55 -26.59 2.83
CA PRO A 398 -6.33 -26.93 3.55
C PRO A 398 -6.15 -26.04 4.79
N ASP A 399 -5.81 -26.66 5.92
CA ASP A 399 -5.29 -25.95 7.09
C ASP A 399 -3.80 -25.67 6.90
N LEU A 400 -3.42 -24.39 6.95
CA LEU A 400 -2.03 -23.95 6.86
C LEU A 400 -1.34 -24.20 8.21
N ALA A 401 -0.27 -24.98 8.21
CA ALA A 401 0.50 -25.21 9.43
C ALA A 401 1.30 -23.95 9.79
N TRP A 402 1.40 -23.66 11.08
CA TRP A 402 2.45 -22.81 11.61
C TRP A 402 3.65 -23.71 11.90
N LYS A 403 4.69 -23.61 11.07
CA LYS A 403 5.89 -24.44 11.16
C LYS A 403 6.77 -23.96 12.35
N PRO A 404 7.56 -24.85 12.99
CA PRO A 404 8.42 -24.50 14.12
C PRO A 404 9.37 -23.33 13.87
N GLU A 405 9.74 -23.10 12.61
CA GLU A 405 10.57 -21.99 12.14
C GLU A 405 9.83 -20.63 12.14
N GLN A 406 8.64 -20.56 12.75
CA GLN A 406 7.76 -19.38 12.77
C GLN A 406 7.28 -18.98 11.37
N VAL A 407 6.88 -19.99 10.59
CA VAL A 407 6.49 -19.82 9.18
C VAL A 407 5.08 -20.35 8.94
N LEU A 408 4.22 -19.53 8.35
CA LEU A 408 2.92 -19.94 7.83
C LEU A 408 3.09 -20.67 6.48
N ASP A 409 2.63 -21.91 6.40
CA ASP A 409 2.86 -22.81 5.26
C ASP A 409 2.07 -22.46 3.98
N THR A 410 2.39 -21.33 3.35
CA THR A 410 1.74 -20.87 2.11
C THR A 410 2.09 -21.72 0.88
N GLU A 411 3.11 -22.60 0.95
CA GLU A 411 3.38 -23.59 -0.10
C GLU A 411 2.21 -24.57 -0.27
N LYS A 412 1.57 -24.96 0.84
CA LYS A 412 0.38 -25.83 0.83
C LYS A 412 -0.82 -25.15 0.19
N LEU A 413 -0.97 -23.83 0.40
CA LEU A 413 -1.98 -23.00 -0.27
C LEU A 413 -1.75 -23.01 -1.80
N VAL A 414 -0.53 -22.73 -2.23
CA VAL A 414 -0.17 -22.69 -3.66
C VAL A 414 -0.36 -24.06 -4.33
N SER A 415 0.07 -25.13 -3.67
CA SER A 415 -0.09 -26.51 -4.16
C SER A 415 -1.57 -26.87 -4.36
N TYR A 416 -2.39 -26.61 -3.35
CA TYR A 416 -3.84 -26.86 -3.41
C TYR A 416 -4.50 -26.13 -4.58
N LEU A 417 -4.24 -24.82 -4.73
CA LEU A 417 -4.85 -24.02 -5.79
C LEU A 417 -4.36 -24.45 -7.19
N THR A 418 -3.11 -24.88 -7.30
CA THR A 418 -2.55 -25.42 -8.54
C THR A 418 -3.29 -26.69 -8.96
N ASP A 419 -3.44 -27.64 -8.04
CA ASP A 419 -4.13 -28.91 -8.30
C ASP A 419 -5.59 -28.69 -8.69
N GLN A 420 -6.30 -27.84 -7.93
CA GLN A 420 -7.69 -27.51 -8.24
C GLN A 420 -7.84 -26.79 -9.59
N ARG A 421 -6.90 -25.91 -9.93
CA ARG A 421 -6.94 -25.20 -11.21
C ARG A 421 -6.72 -26.14 -12.39
N ILE A 422 -5.80 -27.09 -12.26
CA ILE A 422 -5.52 -28.13 -13.27
C ILE A 422 -6.72 -29.08 -13.41
N ALA A 423 -7.42 -29.38 -12.31
CA ALA A 423 -8.66 -30.15 -12.32
C ALA A 423 -9.85 -29.41 -12.96
N GLY A 424 -9.67 -28.17 -13.42
CA GLY A 424 -10.70 -27.38 -14.09
C GLY A 424 -11.58 -26.56 -13.14
N GLY A 425 -11.13 -26.30 -11.92
CA GLY A 425 -11.83 -25.46 -10.94
C GLY A 425 -12.10 -24.04 -11.45
N SER A 426 -13.21 -23.45 -11.00
CA SER A 426 -13.62 -22.09 -11.36
C SER A 426 -12.63 -21.06 -10.80
N GLN A 427 -12.24 -20.08 -11.61
CA GLN A 427 -11.38 -18.97 -11.17
C GLN A 427 -12.01 -18.18 -10.02
N ASP A 428 -13.31 -17.95 -10.06
CA ASP A 428 -14.05 -17.21 -9.03
C ASP A 428 -14.02 -17.96 -7.68
N GLN A 429 -14.30 -19.28 -7.73
CA GLN A 429 -14.24 -20.13 -6.55
C GLN A 429 -12.82 -20.17 -5.97
N LEU A 430 -11.81 -20.43 -6.80
CA LEU A 430 -10.44 -20.57 -6.34
C LEU A 430 -9.86 -19.26 -5.83
N ALA A 431 -10.25 -18.13 -6.41
CA ALA A 431 -9.91 -16.82 -5.86
C ALA A 431 -10.53 -16.66 -4.45
N TRP A 432 -11.79 -17.02 -4.24
CA TRP A 432 -12.41 -16.98 -2.91
C TRP A 432 -11.72 -17.92 -1.91
N GLU A 433 -11.42 -19.15 -2.32
CA GLU A 433 -10.73 -20.14 -1.49
C GLU A 433 -9.33 -19.65 -1.09
N PHE A 434 -8.60 -19.01 -2.01
CA PHE A 434 -7.32 -18.37 -1.69
C PHE A 434 -7.44 -17.38 -0.52
N HIS A 435 -8.39 -16.43 -0.61
CA HIS A 435 -8.59 -15.44 0.45
C HIS A 435 -8.99 -16.10 1.78
N ARG A 436 -9.87 -17.10 1.72
CA ARG A 436 -10.36 -17.81 2.91
C ARG A 436 -9.25 -18.62 3.60
N ILE A 437 -8.46 -19.37 2.84
CA ILE A 437 -7.35 -20.16 3.39
C ILE A 437 -6.29 -19.23 3.99
N LEU A 438 -5.96 -18.13 3.31
CA LEU A 438 -5.00 -17.14 3.82
C LEU A 438 -5.50 -16.49 5.12
N ALA A 439 -6.77 -16.06 5.17
CA ALA A 439 -7.38 -15.49 6.36
C ALA A 439 -7.35 -16.47 7.55
N ASN A 440 -7.69 -17.73 7.33
CA ASN A 440 -7.61 -18.77 8.36
C ASN A 440 -6.18 -18.93 8.89
N GLY A 441 -5.18 -18.90 7.99
CA GLY A 441 -3.77 -18.96 8.36
C GLY A 441 -3.31 -17.78 9.21
N ILE A 442 -3.73 -16.56 8.86
CA ILE A 442 -3.45 -15.34 9.62
C ILE A 442 -4.06 -15.44 11.04
N VAL A 443 -5.34 -15.82 11.14
CA VAL A 443 -6.02 -15.96 12.43
C VAL A 443 -5.31 -16.98 13.32
N LYS A 444 -4.92 -18.13 12.75
CA LYS A 444 -4.19 -19.18 13.46
C LYS A 444 -2.83 -18.70 13.98
N ALA A 445 -2.07 -17.96 13.17
CA ALA A 445 -0.81 -17.35 13.58
C ALA A 445 -1.01 -16.38 14.76
N CYS A 446 -2.04 -15.54 14.70
CA CYS A 446 -2.38 -14.64 15.81
C CYS A 446 -2.78 -15.41 17.08
N GLU A 447 -3.55 -16.49 16.98
CA GLU A 447 -3.90 -17.35 18.13
C GLU A 447 -2.65 -17.94 18.79
N ILE A 448 -1.70 -18.45 18.00
CA ILE A 448 -0.43 -18.99 18.49
C ILE A 448 0.37 -17.91 19.23
N HIS A 449 0.54 -16.73 18.63
CA HIS A 449 1.28 -15.65 19.27
C HIS A 449 0.58 -15.08 20.50
N ARG A 450 -0.76 -15.06 20.55
CA ARG A 450 -1.49 -14.75 21.78
C ARG A 450 -1.16 -15.75 22.88
N ASP A 451 -1.14 -17.04 22.57
CA ASP A 451 -0.88 -18.07 23.57
C ASP A 451 0.58 -18.01 24.08
N GLU A 452 1.52 -17.58 23.24
CA GLU A 452 2.93 -17.36 23.61
C GLU A 452 3.17 -16.06 24.40
N THR A 453 2.48 -14.97 24.06
CA THR A 453 2.79 -13.61 24.58
C THR A 453 1.74 -13.05 25.53
N GLY A 454 0.53 -13.58 25.52
CA GLY A 454 -0.64 -13.04 26.22
C GLY A 454 -1.33 -11.87 25.51
N LEU A 455 -0.82 -11.40 24.37
CA LEU A 455 -1.35 -10.23 23.66
C LEU A 455 -2.72 -10.52 23.01
N LYS A 456 -3.67 -9.60 23.20
CA LYS A 456 -5.06 -9.72 22.71
C LYS A 456 -5.42 -8.69 21.65
N THR A 457 -4.49 -7.82 21.28
CA THR A 457 -4.71 -6.79 20.28
C THR A 457 -3.91 -7.11 19.02
N VAL A 458 -4.57 -7.03 17.86
CA VAL A 458 -3.97 -7.28 16.54
C VAL A 458 -4.08 -6.03 15.70
N ALA A 459 -2.99 -5.58 15.09
CA ALA A 459 -3.00 -4.50 14.10
C ALA A 459 -2.84 -5.08 12.69
N LEU A 460 -3.80 -4.82 11.81
CA LEU A 460 -3.75 -5.23 10.40
C LEU A 460 -3.29 -4.04 9.54
N SER A 461 -2.15 -4.16 8.87
CA SER A 461 -1.54 -3.07 8.10
C SER A 461 -0.72 -3.56 6.90
N GLY A 462 -0.34 -2.64 6.02
CA GLY A 462 0.33 -2.93 4.75
C GLY A 462 -0.65 -2.96 3.57
N GLY A 463 -0.12 -2.71 2.36
CA GLY A 463 -0.92 -2.48 1.15
C GLY A 463 -1.84 -3.64 0.76
N VAL A 464 -1.57 -4.87 1.21
CA VAL A 464 -2.46 -6.02 0.96
C VAL A 464 -3.81 -5.86 1.66
N PHE A 465 -3.88 -5.17 2.81
CA PHE A 465 -5.16 -4.90 3.48
C PHE A 465 -5.99 -3.78 2.84
N GLN A 466 -5.60 -3.28 1.65
CA GLN A 466 -6.53 -2.62 0.73
C GLN A 466 -7.52 -3.61 0.11
N ASN A 467 -7.22 -4.91 0.15
CA ASN A 467 -8.13 -5.98 -0.19
C ASN A 467 -9.21 -6.11 0.90
N ARG A 468 -10.36 -5.49 0.67
CA ARG A 468 -11.48 -5.43 1.63
C ARG A 468 -12.04 -6.82 1.97
N LEU A 469 -11.97 -7.75 1.02
CA LEU A 469 -12.39 -9.13 1.26
C LEU A 469 -11.49 -9.75 2.34
N LEU A 470 -10.17 -9.76 2.13
CA LEU A 470 -9.23 -10.31 3.11
C LEU A 470 -9.33 -9.59 4.47
N LEU A 471 -9.39 -8.25 4.45
CA LEU A 471 -9.55 -7.44 5.66
C LEU A 471 -10.80 -7.86 6.46
N ARG A 472 -11.96 -7.99 5.78
CA ARG A 472 -13.22 -8.43 6.41
C ARG A 472 -13.08 -9.83 6.99
N MET A 473 -12.55 -10.78 6.20
CA MET A 473 -12.37 -12.17 6.65
C MET A 473 -11.51 -12.23 7.91
N CYS A 474 -10.35 -11.57 7.91
CA CYS A 474 -9.43 -11.54 9.05
C CYS A 474 -10.05 -10.84 10.27
N LYS A 475 -10.64 -9.65 10.10
CA LYS A 475 -11.24 -8.90 11.20
C LYS A 475 -12.36 -9.70 11.88
N GLU A 476 -13.33 -10.18 11.11
CA GLU A 476 -14.47 -10.94 11.66
C GLU A 476 -14.04 -12.23 12.36
N ASP A 477 -13.06 -12.95 11.81
CA ASP A 477 -12.55 -14.19 12.40
C ASP A 477 -11.73 -13.92 13.68
N LEU A 478 -10.86 -12.91 13.67
CA LEU A 478 -10.07 -12.50 14.85
C LEU A 478 -10.98 -11.99 15.98
N GLU A 479 -11.95 -11.14 15.69
CA GLU A 479 -12.92 -10.64 16.68
C GLU A 479 -13.74 -11.80 17.29
N ARG A 480 -14.16 -12.78 16.47
CA ARG A 480 -14.81 -14.01 16.95
C ARG A 480 -13.91 -14.86 17.85
N LYS A 481 -12.59 -14.78 17.68
CA LYS A 481 -11.61 -15.42 18.58
C LYS A 481 -11.25 -14.56 19.80
N GLY A 482 -11.90 -13.42 20.00
CA GLY A 482 -11.75 -12.56 21.17
C GLY A 482 -10.57 -11.59 21.10
N PHE A 483 -10.05 -11.31 19.90
CA PHE A 483 -9.06 -10.26 19.70
C PHE A 483 -9.73 -8.87 19.60
N HIS A 484 -9.02 -7.86 20.07
CA HIS A 484 -9.27 -6.48 19.69
C HIS A 484 -8.50 -6.20 18.39
N VAL A 485 -9.17 -5.79 17.32
CA VAL A 485 -8.54 -5.61 16.00
C VAL A 485 -8.46 -4.14 15.65
N LEU A 486 -7.24 -3.65 15.42
CA LEU A 486 -6.95 -2.33 14.91
C LEU A 486 -6.85 -2.38 13.39
N ILE A 487 -7.55 -1.48 12.72
CA ILE A 487 -7.52 -1.29 11.27
C ILE A 487 -7.35 0.20 10.96
N HIS A 488 -6.91 0.49 9.74
CA HIS A 488 -6.85 1.85 9.24
C HIS A 488 -8.23 2.44 8.92
N SER A 489 -8.32 3.77 8.80
CA SER A 489 -9.53 4.48 8.32
C SER A 489 -9.19 5.72 7.50
N MET A 490 -8.59 6.75 8.09
CA MET A 490 -8.34 8.06 7.49
C MET A 490 -6.89 8.24 7.00
N ILE A 491 -5.97 7.39 7.44
CA ILE A 491 -4.67 7.15 6.84
C ILE A 491 -4.75 5.85 6.01
N PRO A 492 -4.12 5.77 4.83
CA PRO A 492 -4.19 4.55 4.04
C PRO A 492 -3.30 3.45 4.66
N PRO A 493 -3.67 2.16 4.55
CA PRO A 493 -2.85 1.04 5.02
C PRO A 493 -1.62 0.78 4.14
N ASN A 494 -1.51 1.43 2.98
CA ASN A 494 -0.36 1.32 2.07
C ASN A 494 0.73 2.33 2.42
N ASP A 495 1.80 2.40 1.62
CA ASP A 495 2.96 3.26 1.83
C ASP A 495 2.64 4.75 2.04
N GLY A 496 1.48 5.22 1.55
CA GLY A 496 0.99 6.57 1.81
C GLY A 496 0.67 6.85 3.28
N GLY A 497 0.64 5.82 4.14
CA GLY A 497 0.45 5.93 5.59
C GLY A 497 1.72 5.71 6.41
N ILE A 498 2.82 5.25 5.82
CA ILE A 498 4.06 4.94 6.57
C ILE A 498 4.63 6.16 7.29
N CYS A 499 4.50 7.36 6.71
CA CYS A 499 5.04 8.57 7.32
C CYS A 499 4.47 8.86 8.71
N LEU A 500 3.21 8.45 8.99
CA LEU A 500 2.59 8.61 10.30
C LEU A 500 3.24 7.67 11.33
N GLY A 501 3.44 6.41 10.95
CA GLY A 501 4.11 5.43 11.82
C GLY A 501 5.57 5.79 12.09
N GLN A 502 6.30 6.22 11.06
CA GLN A 502 7.66 6.74 11.19
C GLN A 502 7.71 7.93 12.16
N ALA A 503 6.78 8.88 12.03
CA ALA A 503 6.71 10.04 12.91
C ALA A 503 6.40 9.65 14.37
N ALA A 504 5.49 8.70 14.59
CA ALA A 504 5.12 8.25 15.94
C ALA A 504 6.30 7.59 16.65
N VAL A 505 7.00 6.69 15.98
CA VAL A 505 8.20 6.02 16.51
C VAL A 505 9.32 7.03 16.77
N ALA A 506 9.59 7.94 15.82
CA ALA A 506 10.65 8.94 16.01
C ALA A 506 10.31 9.97 17.10
N MET A 507 9.03 10.30 17.29
CA MET A 507 8.61 11.13 18.42
C MET A 507 8.84 10.41 19.75
N ARG A 508 8.52 9.11 19.82
CA ARG A 508 8.79 8.29 21.00
C ARG A 508 10.27 8.20 21.33
N LEU A 509 11.13 8.09 20.32
CA LEU A 509 12.58 8.13 20.50
C LEU A 509 13.07 9.51 20.98
N LEU A 510 12.51 10.60 20.45
CA LEU A 510 12.84 11.96 20.87
C LEU A 510 12.47 12.20 22.35
N GLU A 511 11.33 11.69 22.82
CA GLU A 511 10.95 11.74 24.24
C GLU A 511 12.00 11.07 25.12
N LYS A 512 12.42 9.84 24.77
CA LYS A 512 13.45 9.10 25.51
C LYS A 512 14.78 9.84 25.56
N MET A 513 15.20 10.44 24.45
CA MET A 513 16.42 11.26 24.38
C MET A 513 16.37 12.53 25.25
N LYS A 514 15.16 13.00 25.64
CA LYS A 514 14.98 14.15 26.53
C LYS A 514 14.89 13.75 28.01
N GLU A 515 14.55 12.49 28.30
CA GLU A 515 14.50 11.94 29.66
C GLU A 515 15.90 11.51 30.16
N GLU A 516 16.79 11.13 29.25
CA GLU A 516 18.23 10.85 29.48
C GLU A 516 19.07 12.13 29.63
#